data_AF-A0A7W4Z8C1-F1
#
_entry.id   AF-A0A7W4Z8C1-F1
#
_cell.length_a   1.000
_cell.length_b   1.000
_cell.length_c   1.000
_cell.angle_alpha   90.00
_cell.angle_beta   90.00
_cell.angle_gamma   90.00
#
_symmetry.space_group_name_H-M   'P 1'
#
loop_
_entity.id
_entity.type
_entity.pdbx_description
1 polymer ?
#
loop_
_entity_poly.entity_id
_entity_poly.type
_entity_poly.pdbx_seq_one_letter_code
_entity_poly.pdbx_strand_id
1 'polypeptide(L)'
;MKIKCSGIKYRQGFVEVGSGVHDGFVNLEVWTVQPDSSNFESASELAEVPEHEISSNSEIELDVEQAKSMVAEIQKAIFAIESGNA
;
A
#
# COMPACT_ATOMS: atom_id res chain seq x y z
N MET A 1 -6.80 4.80 -5.99
CA MET A 1 -7.31 3.40 -5.83
C MET A 1 -6.67 2.84 -4.57
N LYS A 2 -7.45 2.20 -3.69
CA LYS A 2 -6.96 1.63 -2.43
C LYS A 2 -6.86 0.11 -2.53
N ILE A 3 -5.72 -0.44 -2.18
CA ILE A 3 -5.43 -1.89 -2.19
C ILE A 3 -5.37 -2.34 -0.73
N LYS A 4 -6.27 -3.24 -0.31
CA LYS A 4 -6.21 -3.86 1.01
C LYS A 4 -5.12 -4.94 1.03
N CYS A 5 -4.19 -4.84 1.98
CA CYS A 5 -3.13 -5.81 2.19
C CYS A 5 -3.36 -6.52 3.52
N SER A 6 -3.96 -7.72 3.49
CA SER A 6 -4.28 -8.51 4.69
C SER A 6 -3.65 -9.91 4.70
N GLY A 7 -2.75 -10.20 3.76
CA GLY A 7 -2.16 -11.55 3.62
C GLY A 7 -1.25 -11.97 4.78
N ILE A 8 -0.66 -11.02 5.52
CA ILE A 8 0.22 -11.28 6.66
C ILE A 8 -0.28 -10.46 7.85
N LYS A 9 -0.79 -11.14 8.89
CA LYS A 9 -1.49 -10.52 10.03
C LYS A 9 -0.72 -9.38 10.72
N TYR A 10 0.60 -9.51 10.88
CA TYR A 10 1.43 -8.48 11.53
C TYR A 10 2.04 -7.46 10.54
N ARG A 11 1.68 -7.53 9.26
CA ARG A 11 2.09 -6.61 8.17
C ARG A 11 0.89 -6.29 7.30
N GLN A 12 -0.14 -5.74 7.92
CA GLN A 12 -1.42 -5.47 7.29
C GLN A 12 -1.69 -3.98 7.17
N GLY A 13 -2.53 -3.61 6.22
CA GLY A 13 -2.81 -2.21 5.93
C GLY A 13 -3.46 -1.95 4.58
N PHE A 14 -3.35 -0.70 4.13
CA PHE A 14 -3.78 -0.27 2.81
C PHE A 14 -2.64 0.43 2.07
N VAL A 15 -2.60 0.24 0.75
CA VAL A 15 -1.78 1.03 -0.16
C VAL A 15 -2.72 1.85 -1.04
N GLU A 16 -2.53 3.17 -1.07
CA GLU A 16 -3.23 4.08 -1.96
C GLU A 16 -2.27 4.64 -3.00
N VAL A 17 -2.70 4.60 -4.27
CA VAL A 17 -2.00 5.27 -5.37
C VAL A 17 -2.93 6.34 -5.95
N GLY A 18 -2.44 7.58 -5.94
CA GLY A 18 -3.13 8.78 -6.38
C GLY A 18 -2.30 9.62 -7.34
N SER A 19 -2.95 10.56 -8.02
CA SER A 19 -2.33 11.52 -8.94
C SER A 19 -2.99 12.88 -8.78
N GLY A 20 -2.24 13.96 -9.00
CA GLY A 20 -2.80 15.32 -8.96
C GLY A 20 -2.87 15.93 -7.56
N VAL A 21 -2.09 15.41 -6.60
CA VAL A 21 -1.80 16.11 -5.33
C VAL A 21 -0.83 17.26 -5.63
N HIS A 22 0.29 16.94 -6.30
CA HIS A 22 1.19 17.91 -6.91
C HIS A 22 1.43 17.62 -8.40
N ASP A 23 1.61 18.68 -9.18
CA ASP A 23 1.79 18.59 -10.63
C ASP A 23 3.05 17.79 -10.99
N GLY A 24 2.89 16.77 -11.82
CA GLY A 24 3.98 15.91 -12.29
C GLY A 24 4.38 14.78 -11.33
N PHE A 25 3.67 14.62 -10.20
CA PHE A 25 3.93 13.59 -9.21
C PHE A 25 2.78 12.58 -9.10
N VAL A 26 3.16 11.35 -8.75
CA VAL A 26 2.29 10.25 -8.31
C VAL A 26 2.45 10.13 -6.81
N ASN A 27 1.32 10.16 -6.09
CA ASN A 27 1.32 9.96 -4.66
C ASN A 27 1.16 8.48 -4.33
N LEU A 28 2.01 7.98 -3.43
CA LEU A 28 1.92 6.65 -2.84
C LEU A 28 1.77 6.82 -1.33
N GLU A 29 0.66 6.34 -0.80
CA GLU A 29 0.37 6.38 0.62
C GLU A 29 0.20 4.97 1.18
N VAL A 30 0.83 4.70 2.31
CA VAL A 30 0.81 3.40 2.98
C VAL A 30 0.30 3.60 4.41
N TRP A 31 -0.82 2.95 4.69
CA TRP A 31 -1.46 2.93 5.99
C TRP A 31 -1.18 1.57 6.63
N THR A 32 -0.47 1.54 7.76
CA THR A 32 -0.27 0.30 8.51
C THR A 32 -1.24 0.21 9.67
N VAL A 33 -1.70 -1.01 9.94
CA VAL A 33 -2.72 -1.29 10.95
C VAL A 33 -2.11 -2.16 12.05
N GLN A 34 -2.58 -1.98 13.29
CA GLN A 34 -2.17 -2.78 14.43
C GLN A 34 -2.36 -4.29 14.14
N PRO A 35 -1.41 -5.17 14.50
CA PRO A 35 -1.50 -6.62 14.23
C PRO A 35 -2.73 -7.34 14.83
N ASP A 36 -3.33 -6.76 15.86
CA ASP A 36 -4.46 -7.28 16.62
C ASP A 36 -5.76 -6.51 16.37
N SER A 37 -5.78 -5.61 15.38
CA SER A 37 -6.99 -4.93 14.92
C SER A 37 -8.07 -5.94 14.53
N SER A 38 -9.17 -5.92 15.27
CA SER A 38 -10.32 -6.77 15.01
C SER A 38 -11.23 -6.22 13.93
N ASN A 39 -11.24 -4.89 13.73
CA ASN A 39 -12.10 -4.24 12.74
C ASN A 39 -11.51 -4.29 11.32
N PHE A 40 -10.19 -4.41 11.18
CA PHE A 40 -9.55 -4.46 9.86
C PHE A 40 -9.92 -5.70 9.04
N GLU A 41 -10.13 -6.85 9.69
CA GLU A 41 -10.54 -8.08 8.98
C GLU A 41 -11.87 -7.87 8.25
N SER A 42 -12.82 -7.20 8.89
CA SER A 42 -14.13 -6.87 8.32
C SER A 42 -14.14 -5.63 7.43
N ALA A 43 -13.18 -4.72 7.58
CA ALA A 43 -13.13 -3.49 6.80
C ALA A 43 -12.83 -3.76 5.32
N SER A 44 -13.67 -3.24 4.44
CA SER A 44 -13.44 -3.26 2.99
C SER A 44 -12.62 -2.05 2.52
N GLU A 45 -12.72 -0.94 3.26
CA GLU A 45 -12.08 0.33 2.94
C GLU A 45 -11.39 0.94 4.18
N LEU A 46 -10.36 1.76 3.96
CA LEU A 46 -9.62 2.43 5.04
C LEU A 46 -10.52 3.28 5.94
N ALA A 47 -11.55 3.94 5.38
CA ALA A 47 -12.45 4.81 6.14
C ALA A 47 -13.28 4.05 7.20
N GLU A 48 -13.36 2.73 7.10
CA GLU A 48 -14.05 1.86 8.06
C GLU A 48 -13.13 1.42 9.21
N VAL A 49 -11.81 1.65 9.11
CA VAL A 49 -10.85 1.31 10.15
C VAL A 49 -10.77 2.47 11.15
N PRO A 50 -11.02 2.21 12.46
CA PRO A 50 -10.87 3.23 13.48
C PRO A 50 -9.43 3.77 13.54
N GLU A 51 -9.28 5.08 13.73
CA GLU A 51 -7.97 5.74 13.76
C GLU A 51 -7.01 5.13 14.80
N HIS A 52 -7.52 4.73 15.96
CA HIS A 52 -6.70 4.11 17.02
C HIS A 52 -6.14 2.73 16.64
N GLU A 53 -6.64 2.11 15.57
CA GLU A 53 -6.12 0.87 15.01
C GLU A 53 -5.09 1.10 13.90
N ILE A 54 -4.89 2.35 13.46
CA ILE A 54 -3.81 2.72 12.55
C ILE A 54 -2.53 2.87 13.38
N SER A 55 -1.47 2.15 13.00
CA SER A 55 -0.17 2.21 13.69
C SER A 55 0.79 3.19 13.03
N SER A 56 0.68 3.38 11.72
CA SER A 56 1.38 4.45 11.01
C SER A 56 0.69 4.82 9.70
N ASN A 57 1.00 6.02 9.22
CA ASN A 57 0.77 6.48 7.87
C ASN A 57 2.10 6.97 7.30
N SER A 58 2.39 6.64 6.05
CA SER A 58 3.54 7.20 5.35
C SER A 58 3.15 7.53 3.93
N GLU A 59 3.52 8.73 3.51
CA GLU A 59 3.22 9.28 2.19
C GLU A 59 4.52 9.62 1.48
N ILE A 60 4.62 9.25 0.21
CA ILE A 60 5.76 9.56 -0.64
C ILE A 60 5.26 9.93 -2.03
N GLU A 61 5.85 11.00 -2.58
CA GLU A 61 5.59 11.42 -3.94
C GLU A 61 6.74 11.01 -4.85
N LEU A 62 6.37 10.43 -5.99
CA LEU A 62 7.28 9.97 -7.01
C LEU A 62 7.04 10.80 -8.27
N ASP A 63 8.09 11.32 -8.87
CA ASP A 63 7.95 11.84 -10.23
C ASP A 63 7.59 10.69 -11.21
N VAL A 64 7.25 11.05 -12.45
CA VAL A 64 6.83 10.07 -13.47
C VAL A 64 7.89 8.98 -13.72
N GLU A 65 9.17 9.31 -13.72
CA GLU A 65 10.25 8.35 -14.01
C GLU A 65 10.53 7.43 -12.81
N GLN A 66 10.46 7.97 -11.60
CA GLN A 66 10.53 7.20 -10.35
C GLN A 66 9.34 6.24 -10.23
N ALA A 67 8.13 6.70 -10.55
CA ALA A 67 6.93 5.85 -10.54
C ALA A 67 7.04 4.70 -11.55
N LYS A 68 7.51 4.96 -12.78
CA LYS A 68 7.78 3.92 -13.78
C LYS A 68 8.82 2.92 -13.30
N SER A 69 9.89 3.41 -12.66
CA SER A 69 10.95 2.56 -12.10
C SER A 69 10.39 1.65 -10.99
N MET A 70 9.54 2.18 -10.10
CA MET A 70 8.87 1.39 -9.07
C MET A 70 7.97 0.30 -9.67
N VAL A 71 7.18 0.62 -10.70
CA VAL A 71 6.35 -0.37 -11.41
C VAL A 71 7.21 -1.50 -11.98
N ALA A 72 8.35 -1.18 -12.60
CA ALA A 72 9.25 -2.17 -13.15
C ALA A 72 9.84 -3.10 -12.07
N GLU A 73 10.21 -2.57 -10.90
CA GLU A 73 10.71 -3.40 -9.78
C GLU A 73 9.61 -4.30 -9.20
N ILE A 74 8.38 -3.79 -9.06
CA ILE A 74 7.23 -4.60 -8.62
C ILE A 74 6.98 -5.74 -9.61
N GLN A 75 7.00 -5.46 -10.92
CA GLN A 75 6.82 -6.49 -11.96
C GLN A 75 7.90 -7.57 -11.90
N LYS A 76 9.16 -7.19 -11.67
CA LYS A 76 10.25 -8.16 -11.47
C LYS A 76 10.02 -9.03 -10.24
N ALA A 77 9.60 -8.44 -9.13
CA ALA A 77 9.31 -9.17 -7.89
C ALA A 77 8.16 -10.18 -8.08
N ILE A 78 7.09 -9.77 -8.77
CA ILE A 78 5.97 -10.67 -9.14
C ILE A 78 6.49 -11.84 -9.96
N PHE A 79 7.23 -11.57 -11.04
CA PHE A 79 7.77 -12.61 -11.92
C PHE A 79 8.67 -13.60 -11.17
N ALA A 80 9.51 -13.12 -10.25
CA ALA A 80 10.37 -13.98 -9.43
C ALA A 80 9.54 -14.94 -8.55
N ILE A 81 8.48 -14.44 -7.90
CA ILE A 81 7.57 -15.24 -7.06
C ILE A 81 6.82 -16.27 -7.90
N GLU A 82 6.23 -15.86 -9.03
CA GLU A 82 5.46 -16.75 -9.90
C GLU A 82 6.32 -17.85 -10.54
N SER A 83 7.60 -17.54 -10.81
CA SER A 83 8.56 -18.50 -11.38
C SER A 83 9.22 -19.40 -10.33
N GLY A 84 8.98 -19.18 -9.04
CA GLY A 84 9.65 -19.90 -7.94
C GLY A 84 11.15 -19.57 -7.80
N ASN A 85 11.58 -18.43 -8.33
CA ASN A 85 12.97 -17.93 -8.31
C ASN A 85 13.18 -16.83 -7.25
N ALA A 86 12.26 -16.71 -6.29
CA ALA A 86 12.28 -15.71 -5.23
C ALA A 86 13.21 -16.13 -4.07
#